data_AF-A0AA48HC68-F1
#
_entry.id   AF-A0AA48HC68-F1
#
_cell.length_a   1.000
_cell.length_b   1.000
_cell.length_c   1.000
_cell.angle_alpha   90.00
_cell.angle_beta   90.00
_cell.angle_gamma   90.00
#
_symmetry.space_group_name_H-M   'P 1'
#
loop_
_entity.id
_entity.type
_entity.pdbx_description
1 polymer ?
#
loop_
_entity_poly.entity_id
_entity_poly.type
_entity_poly.pdbx_seq_one_letter_code
_entity_poly.pdbx_strand_id
1 'polypeptide(L)'
;MDLSAWNLPSAFPDLAGPARDEALAELCDRRQTLLLATPYLTFASRFVAIDKGAILVRATMSRSVAAHTLDRKDLQLRFPWGLTHYGGPTRILEYVQEEGGKHLRLALPQVLRRMEQRKAYRVDYVGRCQGTLGSDDGEGGMVFARFNVENLSTTGMAVFCTDPLPGRNFVPGRRVSAQFSLERGPDLETNVQVIHASGQSLGLAFLDLDPIDGQALASWLQPRFTEALRRWDNRAALRAQAVKAAAPRPAPQGLLVLGGEPDVIAEIQQALEGAQTVRVVPPVLVPLREALDQAPPRLLVVPCEGSVEGCHRLRSLLEKCPPRCPIVVLAAGGQRGTVNLFAQEIRAALTTDRAGQHPLFFRRLVTGLIRRHWQDPEAP
;
A
#
# COMPACT_ATOMS: atom_id res chain seq x y z
N MET A 1 1.25 19.89 -30.06
CA MET A 1 1.73 19.92 -28.66
C MET A 1 3.02 19.12 -28.61
N ASP A 2 4.07 19.62 -27.97
CA ASP A 2 5.38 18.96 -27.97
C ASP A 2 5.35 17.71 -27.07
N LEU A 3 5.41 16.53 -27.68
CA LEU A 3 5.45 15.24 -26.99
C LEU A 3 6.80 15.01 -26.28
N SER A 4 7.79 15.92 -26.42
CA SER A 4 9.09 15.83 -25.75
C SER A 4 9.00 15.89 -24.22
N ALA A 5 7.94 16.50 -23.65
CA ALA A 5 7.67 16.54 -22.21
C ALA A 5 7.34 15.16 -21.59
N TRP A 6 7.08 14.15 -22.43
CA TRP A 6 6.78 12.77 -22.05
C TRP A 6 7.98 11.83 -22.11
N ASN A 7 9.08 12.28 -22.72
CA ASN A 7 10.36 11.63 -22.50
C ASN A 7 10.66 11.73 -21.01
N LEU A 8 11.17 10.64 -20.41
CA LEU A 8 11.71 10.72 -19.05
C LEU A 8 12.62 11.94 -19.01
N PRO A 9 12.32 12.95 -18.17
CA PRO A 9 13.00 14.22 -18.27
C PRO A 9 14.50 13.98 -18.20
N SER A 10 15.27 14.82 -18.88
CA SER A 10 16.73 14.92 -18.72
C SER A 10 17.16 15.08 -17.25
N ALA A 11 16.21 15.31 -16.33
CA ALA A 11 16.32 15.31 -14.88
C ALA A 11 16.79 14.00 -14.23
N PHE A 12 16.93 12.89 -14.97
CA PHE A 12 17.53 11.65 -14.47
C PHE A 12 18.90 11.40 -15.14
N PRO A 13 19.94 12.17 -14.80
CA PRO A 13 21.28 11.99 -15.34
C PRO A 13 21.91 10.70 -14.81
N ASP A 14 23.02 10.30 -15.43
CA ASP A 14 23.92 9.31 -14.85
C ASP A 14 24.39 9.78 -13.47
N LEU A 15 24.41 8.87 -12.50
CA LEU A 15 24.78 9.17 -11.13
C LEU A 15 26.25 8.82 -10.92
N ALA A 16 27.02 9.80 -10.45
CA ALA A 16 28.43 9.64 -10.09
C ALA A 16 28.72 10.39 -8.78
N GLY A 17 29.81 10.01 -8.10
CA GLY A 17 30.25 10.67 -6.87
C GLY A 17 29.14 10.76 -5.80
N PRO A 18 28.91 11.94 -5.19
CA PRO A 18 27.94 12.09 -4.10
C PRO A 18 26.51 11.65 -4.45
N ALA A 19 26.03 11.93 -5.66
CA ALA A 19 24.67 11.56 -6.07
C ALA A 19 24.48 10.04 -6.19
N ARG A 20 25.53 9.33 -6.64
CA ARG A 20 25.56 7.86 -6.63
C ARG A 20 25.50 7.34 -5.21
N ASP A 21 26.31 7.92 -4.32
CA ASP A 21 26.44 7.46 -2.94
C ASP A 21 25.13 7.67 -2.16
N GLU A 22 24.46 8.81 -2.37
CA GLU A 22 23.13 9.07 -1.81
C GLU A 22 22.10 8.05 -2.30
N ALA A 23 22.05 7.76 -3.60
CA ALA A 23 21.13 6.78 -4.16
C ALA A 23 21.36 5.38 -3.56
N LEU A 24 22.62 4.94 -3.47
CA LEU A 24 22.97 3.64 -2.90
C LEU A 24 22.70 3.56 -1.40
N ALA A 25 22.99 4.62 -0.64
CA ALA A 25 22.67 4.70 0.78
C ALA A 25 21.16 4.57 1.01
N GLU A 26 20.36 5.29 0.23
CA GLU A 26 18.91 5.25 0.32
C GLU A 26 18.35 3.85 -0.04
N LEU A 27 18.94 3.16 -1.03
CA LEU A 27 18.57 1.79 -1.38
C LEU A 27 18.95 0.79 -0.27
N CYS A 28 20.10 1.02 0.37
CA CYS A 28 20.57 0.25 1.51
C CYS A 28 19.61 0.37 2.71
N ASP A 29 19.24 1.59 3.08
CA ASP A 29 18.31 1.86 4.19
C ASP A 29 16.96 1.18 4.00
N ARG A 30 16.47 1.14 2.76
CA ARG A 30 15.23 0.45 2.39
C ARG A 30 15.37 -1.07 2.32
N ARG A 31 16.58 -1.59 2.38
CA ARG A 31 16.92 -2.98 2.03
C ARG A 31 16.28 -3.33 0.68
N GLN A 32 16.45 -2.46 -0.32
CA GLN A 32 15.77 -2.57 -1.62
C GLN A 32 16.20 -3.87 -2.34
N THR A 33 15.28 -4.43 -3.14
CA THR A 33 15.62 -5.52 -4.05
C THR A 33 16.38 -4.96 -5.25
N LEU A 34 17.49 -5.60 -5.57
CA LEU A 34 18.35 -5.29 -6.70
C LEU A 34 18.53 -6.54 -7.58
N LEU A 35 19.00 -6.33 -8.79
CA LEU A 35 19.27 -7.36 -9.77
C LEU A 35 20.76 -7.41 -10.07
N LEU A 36 21.33 -8.60 -9.98
CA LEU A 36 22.67 -8.91 -10.46
C LEU A 36 22.53 -9.54 -11.83
N ALA A 37 22.87 -8.78 -12.87
CA ALA A 37 22.64 -9.15 -14.25
C ALA A 37 23.96 -9.38 -14.98
N THR A 38 24.05 -10.50 -15.67
CA THR A 38 25.01 -10.75 -16.75
C THR A 38 24.26 -10.66 -18.08
N PRO A 39 24.93 -10.72 -19.24
CA PRO A 39 24.23 -10.71 -20.53
C PRO A 39 23.19 -11.84 -20.71
N TYR A 40 23.27 -12.91 -19.92
CA TYR A 40 22.46 -14.11 -20.09
C TYR A 40 21.56 -14.44 -18.90
N LEU A 41 21.90 -13.94 -17.72
CA LEU A 41 21.26 -14.35 -16.46
C LEU A 41 21.07 -13.16 -15.56
N THR A 42 19.93 -13.12 -14.88
CA THR A 42 19.60 -12.10 -13.90
C THR A 42 19.20 -12.77 -12.58
N PHE A 43 19.77 -12.30 -11.49
CA PHE A 43 19.51 -12.83 -10.16
C PHE A 43 18.97 -11.72 -9.26
N ALA A 44 17.81 -11.95 -8.67
CA ALA A 44 17.28 -11.07 -7.63
C ALA A 44 18.09 -11.25 -6.35
N SER A 45 18.44 -10.12 -5.73
CA SER A 45 19.18 -10.05 -4.48
C SER A 45 18.68 -8.85 -3.67
N ARG A 46 19.06 -8.75 -2.41
CA ARG A 46 18.58 -7.72 -1.49
C ARG A 46 19.75 -6.98 -0.86
N PHE A 47 19.67 -5.66 -0.85
CA PHE A 47 20.66 -4.80 -0.21
C PHE A 47 20.71 -5.07 1.30
N VAL A 48 21.92 -5.21 1.86
CA VAL A 48 22.16 -5.44 3.29
C VAL A 48 22.88 -4.25 3.93
N ALA A 49 24.05 -3.88 3.40
CA ALA A 49 24.89 -2.83 3.96
C ALA A 49 25.81 -2.23 2.89
N ILE A 50 26.36 -1.04 3.14
CA ILE A 50 27.53 -0.50 2.44
C ILE A 50 28.67 -0.44 3.46
N ASP A 51 29.77 -1.13 3.19
CA ASP A 51 30.92 -1.20 4.09
C ASP A 51 32.24 -1.11 3.33
N LYS A 52 33.16 -0.27 3.81
CA LYS A 52 34.53 -0.08 3.26
C LYS A 52 34.55 0.02 1.72
N GLY A 53 33.66 0.82 1.14
CA GLY A 53 33.59 1.02 -0.31
C GLY A 53 33.05 -0.19 -1.11
N ALA A 54 32.31 -1.09 -0.47
CA ALA A 54 31.66 -2.22 -1.11
C ALA A 54 30.18 -2.31 -0.72
N ILE A 55 29.40 -2.91 -1.61
CA ILE A 55 27.98 -3.21 -1.40
C ILE A 55 27.88 -4.65 -0.88
N LEU A 56 27.24 -4.86 0.26
CA LEU A 56 26.89 -6.18 0.77
C LEU A 56 25.44 -6.50 0.41
N VAL A 57 25.23 -7.62 -0.27
CA VAL A 57 23.89 -8.09 -0.67
C VAL A 57 23.67 -9.55 -0.28
N ARG A 58 22.41 -9.95 -0.12
CA ARG A 58 22.06 -11.35 0.16
C ARG A 58 22.29 -12.25 -1.05
N ALA A 59 23.05 -13.32 -0.89
CA ALA A 59 23.21 -14.32 -1.94
C ALA A 59 21.97 -15.23 -1.98
N THR A 60 21.32 -15.31 -3.14
CA THR A 60 20.23 -16.27 -3.43
C THR A 60 20.74 -17.54 -4.11
N MET A 61 22.05 -17.63 -4.33
CA MET A 61 22.73 -18.72 -5.04
C MET A 61 23.88 -19.31 -4.22
N SER A 62 24.39 -20.47 -4.66
CA SER A 62 25.56 -21.11 -4.04
C SER A 62 26.86 -20.39 -4.40
N ARG A 63 27.91 -20.65 -3.60
CA ARG A 63 29.27 -20.13 -3.84
C ARG A 63 29.82 -20.53 -5.22
N SER A 64 29.56 -21.77 -5.66
CA SER A 64 30.00 -22.26 -6.96
C SER A 64 29.33 -21.51 -8.11
N VAL A 65 28.02 -21.26 -8.03
CA VAL A 65 27.28 -20.49 -9.04
C VAL A 65 27.80 -19.05 -9.10
N ALA A 66 28.03 -18.42 -7.95
CA ALA A 66 28.60 -17.07 -7.90
C ALA A 66 29.97 -17.00 -8.60
N ALA A 67 30.88 -17.93 -8.29
CA ALA A 67 32.24 -17.96 -8.85
C ALA A 67 32.28 -18.31 -10.35
N HIS A 68 31.42 -19.20 -10.83
CA HIS A 68 31.46 -19.66 -12.23
C HIS A 68 30.57 -18.85 -13.17
N THR A 69 29.51 -18.21 -12.67
CA THR A 69 28.53 -17.50 -13.50
C THR A 69 28.69 -15.99 -13.44
N LEU A 70 28.87 -15.42 -12.25
CA LEU A 70 28.87 -13.98 -12.05
C LEU A 70 30.27 -13.37 -12.10
N ASP A 71 31.26 -14.04 -11.52
CA ASP A 71 32.63 -13.52 -11.42
C ASP A 71 33.38 -13.48 -12.78
N ARG A 72 33.01 -14.38 -13.70
CA ARG A 72 33.65 -14.51 -15.03
C ARG A 72 33.00 -13.67 -16.13
N LYS A 73 31.95 -12.91 -15.82
CA LYS A 73 31.15 -12.18 -16.81
C LYS A 73 31.07 -10.70 -16.44
N ASP A 74 30.74 -9.88 -17.43
CA ASP A 74 30.42 -8.46 -17.23
C ASP A 74 29.16 -8.35 -16.35
N LEU A 75 29.39 -8.26 -15.04
CA LEU A 75 28.34 -8.20 -14.04
C LEU A 75 27.85 -6.76 -13.91
N GLN A 76 26.53 -6.59 -13.96
CA GLN A 76 25.86 -5.32 -13.75
C GLN A 76 24.97 -5.39 -12.52
N LEU A 77 25.04 -4.35 -11.71
CA LEU A 77 24.07 -4.08 -10.67
C LEU A 77 22.95 -3.25 -11.29
N ARG A 78 21.69 -3.70 -11.17
CA ARG A 78 20.51 -2.96 -11.67
C ARG A 78 19.47 -2.81 -10.56
N PHE A 79 18.80 -1.68 -10.49
CA PHE A 79 17.74 -1.43 -9.51
C PHE A 79 16.80 -0.30 -9.95
N PRO A 80 15.55 -0.30 -9.46
CA PRO A 80 14.66 0.84 -9.60
C PRO A 80 15.10 1.96 -8.63
N TRP A 81 15.27 3.18 -9.15
CA TRP A 81 15.48 4.37 -8.34
C TRP A 81 14.94 5.61 -9.07
N GLY A 82 14.18 6.43 -8.37
CA GLY A 82 13.37 7.47 -8.99
C GLY A 82 12.17 6.88 -9.74
N LEU A 83 11.91 7.45 -10.91
CA LEU A 83 10.89 7.00 -11.87
C LEU A 83 11.50 6.14 -12.99
N THR A 84 12.68 5.57 -12.76
CA THR A 84 13.45 4.87 -13.78
C THR A 84 14.29 3.73 -13.18
N HIS A 85 15.05 3.04 -14.03
CA HIS A 85 16.01 2.01 -13.65
C HIS A 85 17.43 2.52 -13.83
N TYR A 86 18.24 2.30 -12.82
CA TYR A 86 19.67 2.56 -12.87
C TYR A 86 20.45 1.26 -12.84
N GLY A 87 21.66 1.30 -13.40
CA GLY A 87 22.61 0.23 -13.21
C GLY A 87 23.99 0.58 -13.72
N GLY A 88 24.95 -0.23 -13.30
CA GLY A 88 26.35 0.01 -13.61
C GLY A 88 27.19 -1.26 -13.44
N PRO A 89 28.39 -1.28 -14.05
CA PRO A 89 29.30 -2.41 -13.92
C PRO A 89 29.71 -2.58 -12.46
N THR A 90 29.72 -3.82 -12.00
CA THR A 90 30.19 -4.25 -10.69
C THR A 90 30.97 -5.56 -10.84
N ARG A 91 31.55 -6.06 -9.75
CA ARG A 91 32.17 -7.38 -9.68
C ARG A 91 32.03 -7.95 -8.29
N ILE A 92 32.10 -9.27 -8.18
CA ILE A 92 32.15 -9.94 -6.89
C ILE A 92 33.56 -9.74 -6.33
N LEU A 93 33.63 -9.23 -5.11
CA LEU A 93 34.86 -9.16 -4.33
C LEU A 93 35.00 -10.41 -3.46
N GLU A 94 33.89 -10.86 -2.87
CA GLU A 94 33.89 -11.98 -1.94
C GLU A 94 32.51 -12.63 -1.82
N TYR A 95 32.50 -13.93 -1.53
CA TYR A 95 31.32 -14.67 -1.06
C TYR A 95 31.49 -14.96 0.43
N VAL A 96 30.60 -14.39 1.25
CA VAL A 96 30.64 -14.50 2.71
C VAL A 96 29.51 -15.42 3.18
N GLN A 97 29.83 -16.37 4.06
CA GLN A 97 28.85 -17.25 4.69
C GLN A 97 29.08 -17.23 6.19
N GLU A 98 28.13 -16.66 6.92
CA GLU A 98 28.13 -16.54 8.39
C GLU A 98 26.83 -17.12 8.95
N GLU A 99 26.72 -17.29 10.27
CA GLU A 99 25.53 -17.85 10.94
C GLU A 99 24.23 -17.09 10.58
N GLY A 100 24.34 -15.81 10.19
CA GLY A 100 23.23 -14.95 9.75
C GLY A 100 22.80 -15.10 8.29
N GLY A 101 23.54 -15.82 7.45
CA GLY A 101 23.18 -16.07 6.05
C GLY A 101 24.34 -16.01 5.06
N LYS A 102 23.97 -16.09 3.78
CA LYS A 102 24.90 -16.05 2.64
C LYS A 102 24.86 -14.67 2.01
N HIS A 103 26.02 -14.09 1.78
CA HIS A 103 26.19 -12.72 1.28
C HIS A 103 27.22 -12.64 0.15
N LEU A 104 27.05 -11.66 -0.72
CA LEU A 104 28.03 -11.25 -1.72
C LEU A 104 28.51 -9.85 -1.38
N ARG A 105 29.83 -9.68 -1.33
CA ARG A 105 30.48 -8.38 -1.28
C ARG A 105 30.79 -7.96 -2.71
N LEU A 106 30.21 -6.85 -3.15
CA LEU A 106 30.28 -6.35 -4.51
C LEU A 106 31.06 -5.03 -4.56
N ALA A 107 31.81 -4.82 -5.64
CA ALA A 107 32.45 -3.52 -5.88
C ALA A 107 31.40 -2.43 -6.14
N LEU A 108 31.59 -1.24 -5.56
CA LEU A 108 30.76 -0.09 -5.89
C LEU A 108 30.94 0.30 -7.37
N PRO A 109 29.85 0.39 -8.16
CA PRO A 109 29.94 0.97 -9.50
C PRO A 109 30.46 2.41 -9.43
N GLN A 110 31.37 2.81 -10.31
CA GLN A 110 31.85 4.20 -10.34
C GLN A 110 30.78 5.18 -10.82
N VAL A 111 30.03 4.75 -11.84
CA VAL A 111 28.93 5.50 -12.45
C VAL A 111 27.74 4.57 -12.59
N LEU A 112 26.57 5.04 -12.18
CA LEU A 112 25.29 4.37 -12.42
C LEU A 112 24.61 5.06 -13.59
N ARG A 113 24.39 4.31 -14.67
CA ARG A 113 23.72 4.82 -15.86
C ARG A 113 22.25 4.50 -15.83
N ARG A 114 21.47 5.37 -16.47
CA ARG A 114 20.07 5.06 -16.73
C ARG A 114 19.99 3.86 -17.68
N MET A 115 19.32 2.80 -17.25
CA MET A 115 19.14 1.56 -18.02
C MET A 115 17.77 1.47 -18.69
N GLU A 116 17.01 2.56 -18.65
CA GLU A 116 15.66 2.62 -19.18
C GLU A 116 15.68 2.81 -20.69
N GLN A 117 15.24 1.77 -21.40
CA GLN A 117 15.12 1.77 -22.86
C GLN A 117 13.75 2.31 -23.31
N ARG A 118 12.82 2.49 -22.37
CA ARG A 118 11.49 3.01 -22.67
C ARG A 118 11.58 4.47 -23.12
N LYS A 119 10.92 4.76 -24.24
CA LYS A 119 10.80 6.11 -24.80
C LYS A 119 9.89 7.02 -23.96
N ALA A 120 8.97 6.46 -23.19
CA ALA A 120 8.00 7.20 -22.39
C ALA A 120 7.87 6.60 -20.98
N TYR A 121 7.60 7.47 -20.00
CA TYR A 121 7.30 7.03 -18.64
C TYR A 121 5.99 6.23 -18.61
N ARG A 122 5.95 5.20 -17.76
CA ARG A 122 4.77 4.37 -17.50
C ARG A 122 4.20 4.71 -16.13
N VAL A 123 2.94 5.09 -16.11
CA VAL A 123 2.20 5.27 -14.87
C VAL A 123 1.76 3.90 -14.37
N ASP A 124 2.23 3.51 -13.18
CA ASP A 124 1.86 2.23 -12.56
C ASP A 124 0.49 2.30 -11.84
N TYR A 125 0.11 3.48 -11.32
CA TYR A 125 -1.18 3.67 -10.66
C TYR A 125 -2.24 4.13 -11.66
N VAL A 126 -2.70 3.20 -12.49
CA VAL A 126 -3.74 3.48 -13.51
C VAL A 126 -5.16 3.41 -12.96
N GLY A 127 -5.37 2.74 -11.81
CA GLY A 127 -6.68 2.62 -11.19
C GLY A 127 -7.52 1.50 -11.82
N ARG A 128 -8.85 1.65 -11.86
CA ARG A 128 -9.77 0.65 -12.44
C ARG A 128 -9.87 0.80 -13.96
N CYS A 129 -8.78 0.54 -14.65
CA CYS A 129 -8.73 0.52 -16.13
C CYS A 129 -8.79 -0.93 -16.61
N GLN A 130 -9.75 -1.22 -17.49
CA GLN A 130 -10.00 -2.56 -18.02
C GLN A 130 -10.39 -2.49 -19.49
N GLY A 131 -10.23 -3.60 -20.20
CA GLY A 131 -10.51 -3.66 -21.62
C GLY A 131 -10.59 -5.07 -22.18
N THR A 132 -10.67 -5.15 -23.50
CA THR A 132 -10.71 -6.38 -24.28
C THR A 132 -9.70 -6.32 -25.41
N LEU A 133 -8.95 -7.41 -25.60
CA LEU A 133 -8.14 -7.64 -26.78
C LEU A 133 -8.92 -8.50 -27.77
N GLY A 134 -8.85 -8.16 -29.06
CA GLY A 134 -9.40 -8.94 -30.16
C GLY A 134 -8.28 -9.42 -31.08
N SER A 135 -8.28 -10.71 -31.41
CA SER A 135 -7.32 -11.31 -32.34
C SER A 135 -8.05 -12.26 -33.29
N ASP A 136 -7.67 -12.23 -34.57
CA ASP A 136 -8.12 -13.20 -35.56
C ASP A 136 -7.57 -14.60 -35.21
N ASP A 137 -8.42 -15.62 -35.27
CA ASP A 137 -8.06 -17.02 -35.01
C ASP A 137 -7.39 -17.75 -36.17
N GLY A 138 -7.34 -17.12 -37.34
CA GLY A 138 -6.80 -17.65 -38.59
C GLY A 138 -7.76 -18.55 -39.36
N GLU A 139 -8.96 -18.79 -38.84
CA GLU A 139 -10.03 -19.62 -39.41
C GLU A 139 -11.27 -18.78 -39.75
N GLY A 140 -11.15 -17.45 -39.68
CA GLY A 140 -12.23 -16.49 -39.95
C GLY A 140 -13.07 -16.14 -38.71
N GLY A 141 -12.67 -16.60 -37.52
CA GLY A 141 -13.27 -16.24 -36.24
C GLY A 141 -12.42 -15.24 -35.47
N MET A 142 -13.03 -14.64 -34.45
CA MET A 142 -12.38 -13.68 -33.55
C MET A 142 -12.29 -14.26 -32.15
N VAL A 143 -11.10 -14.16 -31.57
CA VAL A 143 -10.81 -14.55 -30.20
C VAL A 143 -10.63 -13.30 -29.36
N PHE A 144 -11.35 -13.27 -28.23
CA PHE A 144 -11.33 -12.14 -27.32
C PHE A 144 -10.73 -12.51 -25.96
N ALA A 145 -9.96 -11.59 -25.37
CA ALA A 145 -9.42 -11.73 -24.03
C ALA A 145 -9.66 -10.46 -23.23
N ARG A 146 -10.27 -10.59 -22.05
CA ARG A 146 -10.44 -9.47 -21.12
C ARG A 146 -9.17 -9.21 -20.33
N PHE A 147 -8.91 -7.95 -20.00
CA PHE A 147 -7.72 -7.57 -19.25
C PHE A 147 -7.95 -6.39 -18.32
N ASN A 148 -7.08 -6.32 -17.31
CA ASN A 148 -6.86 -5.12 -16.50
C ASN A 148 -5.54 -4.47 -16.92
N VAL A 149 -5.50 -3.14 -16.95
CA VAL A 149 -4.25 -2.40 -17.22
C VAL A 149 -3.41 -2.39 -15.94
N GLU A 150 -2.15 -2.82 -16.03
CA GLU A 150 -1.19 -2.79 -14.93
C GLU A 150 -0.38 -1.50 -14.93
N ASN A 151 0.05 -1.05 -16.11
CA ASN A 151 0.71 0.24 -16.31
C ASN A 151 0.48 0.77 -17.72
N LEU A 152 0.55 2.09 -17.89
CA LEU A 152 0.21 2.77 -19.14
C LEU A 152 1.18 3.91 -19.44
N SER A 153 1.60 4.02 -20.70
CA SER A 153 2.32 5.15 -21.27
C SER A 153 1.63 5.66 -22.52
N THR A 154 2.13 6.75 -23.10
CA THR A 154 1.68 7.26 -24.41
C THR A 154 2.02 6.33 -25.58
N THR A 155 2.83 5.30 -25.35
CA THR A 155 3.37 4.40 -26.39
C THR A 155 2.93 2.95 -26.23
N GLY A 156 2.24 2.61 -25.14
CA GLY A 156 1.80 1.25 -24.89
C GLY A 156 1.36 1.03 -23.44
N MET A 157 1.08 -0.23 -23.12
CA MET A 157 0.62 -0.65 -21.80
C MET A 157 1.15 -2.03 -21.42
N ALA A 158 1.20 -2.30 -20.12
CA ALA A 158 1.22 -3.67 -19.62
C ALA A 158 -0.18 -4.02 -19.12
N VAL A 159 -0.63 -5.23 -19.41
CA VAL A 159 -1.95 -5.72 -19.03
C VAL A 159 -1.86 -7.11 -18.42
N PHE A 160 -2.79 -7.40 -17.53
CA PHE A 160 -3.02 -8.73 -16.99
C PHE A 160 -4.36 -9.24 -17.48
N CYS A 161 -4.34 -10.33 -18.26
CA CYS A 161 -5.55 -10.95 -18.78
C CYS A 161 -6.24 -11.75 -17.68
N THR A 162 -7.55 -11.54 -17.52
CA THR A 162 -8.33 -12.20 -16.46
C THR A 162 -8.52 -13.69 -16.74
N ASP A 163 -8.60 -14.03 -18.02
CA ASP A 163 -8.79 -15.39 -18.49
C ASP A 163 -7.47 -15.96 -19.08
N PRO A 164 -7.28 -17.29 -19.07
CA PRO A 164 -6.13 -17.91 -19.71
C PRO A 164 -6.06 -17.54 -21.20
N LEU A 165 -4.88 -17.17 -21.67
CA LEU A 165 -4.69 -16.75 -23.05
C LEU A 165 -4.60 -17.95 -24.00
N PRO A 166 -5.37 -17.97 -25.10
CA PRO A 166 -5.23 -18.97 -26.14
C PRO A 166 -3.87 -18.81 -26.85
N GLY A 167 -3.08 -19.87 -26.82
CA GLY A 167 -1.63 -19.80 -26.98
C GLY A 167 -1.09 -19.30 -28.32
N ARG A 168 -1.90 -19.21 -29.39
CA ARG A 168 -1.45 -18.75 -30.71
C ARG A 168 -1.78 -17.29 -31.04
N ASN A 169 -2.78 -16.73 -30.36
CA ASN A 169 -3.39 -15.44 -30.72
C ASN A 169 -2.64 -14.25 -30.08
N PHE A 170 -2.08 -14.45 -28.89
CA PHE A 170 -1.49 -13.39 -28.07
C PHE A 170 0.01 -13.63 -27.82
N VAL A 171 0.75 -13.94 -28.89
CA VAL A 171 2.21 -14.17 -28.84
C VAL A 171 3.00 -12.94 -29.29
N PRO A 172 4.26 -12.77 -28.82
CA PRO A 172 5.11 -11.67 -29.24
C PRO A 172 5.19 -11.53 -30.77
N GLY A 173 5.11 -10.30 -31.26
CA GLY A 173 5.07 -9.94 -32.67
C GLY A 173 3.67 -9.82 -33.27
N ARG A 174 2.64 -10.44 -32.67
CA ARG A 174 1.25 -10.38 -33.18
C ARG A 174 0.63 -9.00 -33.03
N ARG A 175 -0.11 -8.59 -34.06
CA ARG A 175 -1.02 -7.44 -34.05
C ARG A 175 -2.39 -7.89 -33.57
N VAL A 176 -2.96 -7.15 -32.62
CA VAL A 176 -4.30 -7.38 -32.05
C VAL A 176 -5.01 -6.04 -31.90
N SER A 177 -6.33 -6.02 -31.90
CA SER A 177 -7.09 -4.83 -31.51
C SER A 177 -7.22 -4.76 -29.99
N ALA A 178 -7.25 -3.55 -29.44
CA ALA A 178 -7.45 -3.30 -28.02
C ALA A 178 -8.49 -2.21 -27.85
N GLN A 179 -9.50 -2.49 -27.03
CA GLN A 179 -10.50 -1.52 -26.59
C GLN A 179 -10.47 -1.45 -25.07
N PHE A 180 -10.33 -0.26 -24.48
CA PHE A 180 -10.20 -0.12 -23.03
C PHE A 180 -10.68 1.23 -22.52
N SER A 181 -11.17 1.24 -21.28
CA SER A 181 -11.69 2.42 -20.61
C SER A 181 -10.73 2.89 -19.53
N LEU A 182 -10.45 4.19 -19.50
CA LEU A 182 -9.65 4.81 -18.45
C LEU A 182 -10.52 5.23 -17.26
N GLU A 183 -10.03 5.03 -16.03
CA GLU A 183 -10.76 5.47 -14.84
C GLU A 183 -10.97 6.99 -14.86
N ARG A 184 -12.24 7.41 -14.95
CA ARG A 184 -12.64 8.82 -15.12
C ARG A 184 -11.92 9.48 -16.31
N GLY A 185 -11.74 8.73 -17.39
CA GLY A 185 -11.05 9.16 -18.60
C GLY A 185 -11.78 8.70 -19.87
N PRO A 186 -11.13 8.84 -21.05
CA PRO A 186 -11.69 8.40 -22.31
C PRO A 186 -11.76 6.87 -22.41
N ASP A 187 -12.69 6.41 -23.25
CA ASP A 187 -12.65 5.09 -23.86
C ASP A 187 -11.74 5.17 -25.09
N LEU A 188 -10.86 4.18 -25.25
CA LEU A 188 -9.83 4.17 -26.28
C LEU A 188 -9.92 2.87 -27.08
N GLU A 189 -9.74 2.98 -28.39
CA GLU A 189 -9.66 1.85 -29.31
C GLU A 189 -8.43 2.02 -30.21
N THR A 190 -7.59 0.99 -30.31
CA THR A 190 -6.38 1.04 -31.15
C THR A 190 -5.88 -0.35 -31.48
N ASN A 191 -5.06 -0.47 -32.53
CA ASN A 191 -4.29 -1.69 -32.74
C ASN A 191 -3.00 -1.64 -31.95
N VAL A 192 -2.64 -2.79 -31.41
CA VAL A 192 -1.44 -2.97 -30.61
C VAL A 192 -0.64 -4.15 -31.11
N GLN A 193 0.67 -4.09 -30.89
CA GLN A 193 1.57 -5.22 -31.06
C GLN A 193 1.90 -5.82 -29.70
N VAL A 194 1.79 -7.14 -29.57
CA VAL A 194 2.29 -7.87 -28.42
C VAL A 194 3.83 -7.86 -28.48
N ILE A 195 4.48 -7.23 -27.51
CA ILE A 195 5.94 -7.13 -27.42
C ILE A 195 6.52 -8.23 -26.56
N HIS A 196 5.83 -8.60 -25.48
CA HIS A 196 6.19 -9.74 -24.64
C HIS A 196 4.93 -10.38 -24.07
N ALA A 197 5.00 -11.69 -23.81
CA ALA A 197 3.95 -12.46 -23.18
C ALA A 197 4.57 -13.39 -22.14
N SER A 198 4.02 -13.40 -20.92
CA SER A 198 4.46 -14.25 -19.83
C SER A 198 3.24 -14.69 -19.01
N GLY A 199 2.76 -15.90 -19.25
CA GLY A 199 1.51 -16.36 -18.65
C GLY A 199 0.34 -15.49 -19.12
N GLN A 200 -0.35 -14.83 -18.19
CA GLN A 200 -1.46 -13.91 -18.47
C GLN A 200 -1.02 -12.44 -18.58
N SER A 201 0.25 -12.13 -18.33
CA SER A 201 0.78 -10.77 -18.46
C SER A 201 1.26 -10.53 -19.88
N LEU A 202 0.80 -9.43 -20.47
CA LEU A 202 1.18 -8.99 -21.82
C LEU A 202 1.73 -7.57 -21.79
N GLY A 203 2.80 -7.34 -22.54
CA GLY A 203 3.25 -6.00 -22.89
C GLY A 203 2.80 -5.64 -24.30
N LEU A 204 2.08 -4.53 -24.42
CA LEU A 204 1.47 -4.07 -25.66
C LEU A 204 2.09 -2.73 -26.07
N ALA A 205 2.40 -2.57 -27.36
CA ALA A 205 2.81 -1.29 -27.95
C ALA A 205 1.72 -0.77 -28.88
N PHE A 206 1.39 0.51 -28.80
CA PHE A 206 0.42 1.14 -29.70
C PHE A 206 1.01 1.26 -31.11
N LEU A 207 0.24 0.87 -32.12
CA LEU A 207 0.66 0.96 -33.52
C LEU A 207 0.07 2.19 -34.20
N ASP A 208 -1.19 2.49 -33.93
CA ASP A 208 -2.00 3.47 -34.65
C ASP A 208 -3.03 4.12 -33.72
N LEU A 209 -2.59 4.63 -32.59
CA LEU A 209 -3.47 5.42 -31.72
C LEU A 209 -3.86 6.70 -32.44
N ASP A 210 -5.17 6.94 -32.57
CA ASP A 210 -5.69 8.16 -33.21
C ASP A 210 -5.11 9.41 -32.51
N PRO A 211 -4.74 10.48 -33.24
CA PRO A 211 -4.15 11.67 -32.61
C PRO A 211 -5.02 12.32 -31.53
N ILE A 212 -6.35 12.29 -31.66
CA ILE A 212 -7.29 12.84 -30.67
C ILE A 212 -7.26 11.97 -29.42
N ASP A 213 -7.33 10.65 -29.59
CA ASP A 213 -7.25 9.67 -28.52
C ASP A 213 -5.89 9.70 -27.82
N GLY A 214 -4.81 9.86 -28.58
CA GLY A 214 -3.46 10.05 -28.08
C GLY A 214 -3.33 11.31 -27.23
N GLN A 215 -3.97 12.41 -27.65
CA GLN A 215 -4.03 13.64 -26.87
C GLN A 215 -4.86 13.46 -25.60
N ALA A 216 -6.01 12.81 -25.67
CA ALA A 216 -6.86 12.54 -24.51
C ALA A 216 -6.15 11.64 -23.48
N LEU A 217 -5.47 10.59 -23.95
CA LEU A 217 -4.62 9.72 -23.14
C LEU A 217 -3.50 10.51 -22.46
N ALA A 218 -2.78 11.35 -23.21
CA ALA A 218 -1.73 12.20 -22.65
C ALA A 218 -2.30 13.14 -21.57
N SER A 219 -3.40 13.84 -21.84
CA SER A 219 -4.05 14.69 -20.83
C SER A 219 -4.45 13.93 -19.56
N TRP A 220 -4.88 12.67 -19.69
CA TRP A 220 -5.23 11.82 -18.54
C TRP A 220 -4.01 11.32 -17.75
N LEU A 221 -2.90 11.01 -18.43
CA LEU A 221 -1.66 10.55 -17.80
C LEU A 221 -0.91 11.68 -17.08
N GLN A 222 -1.03 12.92 -17.55
CA GLN A 222 -0.22 14.05 -17.09
C GLN A 222 -0.33 14.32 -15.58
N PRO A 223 -1.54 14.45 -14.98
CA PRO A 223 -1.65 14.70 -13.55
C PRO A 223 -1.10 13.53 -12.72
N ARG A 224 -1.16 12.29 -13.24
CA ARG A 224 -0.62 11.11 -12.55
C ARG A 224 0.91 11.11 -12.58
N PHE A 225 1.51 11.52 -13.70
CA PHE A 225 2.95 11.71 -13.80
C PHE A 225 3.44 12.83 -12.87
N THR A 226 2.77 13.98 -12.87
CA THR A 226 3.09 15.10 -11.97
C THR A 226 2.97 14.70 -10.50
N GLU A 227 1.95 13.93 -10.12
CA GLU A 227 1.82 13.39 -8.77
C GLU A 227 2.93 12.37 -8.43
N ALA A 228 3.33 11.53 -9.38
CA ALA A 228 4.44 10.59 -9.19
C ALA A 228 5.76 11.33 -8.93
N LEU A 229 6.05 12.39 -9.71
CA LEU A 229 7.19 13.28 -9.47
C LEU A 229 7.11 13.94 -8.09
N ARG A 230 5.95 14.54 -7.76
CA ARG A 230 5.75 15.19 -6.46
C ARG A 230 5.95 14.22 -5.29
N ARG A 231 5.49 12.97 -5.40
CA ARG A 231 5.72 11.93 -4.39
C ARG A 231 7.18 11.52 -4.30
N TRP A 232 7.88 11.47 -5.43
CA TRP A 232 9.31 11.18 -5.45
C TRP A 232 10.12 12.28 -4.77
N ASP A 233 9.82 13.55 -5.07
CA ASP A 233 10.52 14.69 -4.47
C ASP A 233 10.27 14.76 -2.96
N ASN A 234 9.05 14.44 -2.52
CA ASN A 234 8.67 14.42 -1.10
C ASN A 234 8.88 13.06 -0.41
N ARG A 235 9.60 12.13 -1.03
CA ARG A 235 9.68 10.73 -0.57
C ARG A 235 10.19 10.59 0.86
N ALA A 236 11.15 11.42 1.28
CA ALA A 236 11.70 11.38 2.62
C ALA A 236 10.65 11.79 3.67
N ALA A 237 9.92 12.88 3.43
CA ALA A 237 8.86 13.37 4.31
C ALA A 237 7.68 12.38 4.40
N LEU A 238 7.22 11.85 3.24
CA LEU A 238 6.15 10.85 3.19
C LEU A 238 6.52 9.58 3.95
N ARG A 239 7.80 9.17 3.92
CA ARG A 239 8.29 8.04 4.72
C ARG A 239 8.31 8.33 6.20
N ALA A 240 8.84 9.49 6.61
CA ALA A 240 8.84 9.87 8.02
C ALA A 240 7.41 9.84 8.59
N GLN A 241 6.43 10.30 7.80
CA GLN A 241 5.02 10.23 8.14
C GLN A 241 4.50 8.77 8.21
N ALA A 242 4.84 7.92 7.24
CA ALA A 242 4.44 6.52 7.23
C ALA A 242 5.03 5.71 8.39
N VAL A 243 6.31 5.94 8.73
CA VAL A 243 6.98 5.32 9.89
C VAL A 243 6.30 5.76 11.18
N LYS A 244 5.97 7.05 11.32
CA LYS A 244 5.20 7.56 12.45
C LYS A 244 3.81 6.93 12.54
N ALA A 245 3.16 6.68 11.40
CA ALA A 245 1.85 6.02 11.35
C ALA A 245 1.91 4.50 11.61
N ALA A 246 3.02 3.85 11.26
CA ALA A 246 3.27 2.42 11.44
C ALA A 246 3.91 2.06 12.78
N ALA A 247 4.32 3.06 13.58
CA ALA A 247 4.78 2.84 14.94
C ALA A 247 3.72 2.05 15.72
N PRO A 248 4.11 1.03 16.50
CA PRO A 248 3.17 0.21 17.25
C PRO A 248 2.32 1.13 18.13
N ARG A 249 1.02 1.20 17.81
CA ARG A 249 0.09 1.96 18.64
C ARG A 249 0.14 1.36 20.05
N PRO A 250 0.20 2.19 21.10
CA PRO A 250 0.24 1.69 22.47
C PRO A 250 -0.93 0.72 22.71
N ALA A 251 -0.71 -0.30 23.55
CA ALA A 251 -1.76 -1.27 23.88
C ALA A 251 -3.02 -0.55 24.37
N PRO A 252 -4.23 -1.03 24.05
CA PRO A 252 -5.44 -0.32 24.44
C PRO A 252 -5.57 -0.24 25.96
N GLN A 253 -5.80 0.97 26.47
CA GLN A 253 -5.84 1.28 27.90
C GLN A 253 -7.08 2.11 28.26
N GLY A 254 -7.71 1.72 29.37
CA GLY A 254 -8.79 2.47 29.99
C GLY A 254 -10.07 2.57 29.15
N LEU A 255 -10.98 3.40 29.64
CA LEU A 255 -12.23 3.76 29.01
C LEU A 255 -12.12 5.16 28.41
N LEU A 256 -12.71 5.35 27.24
CA LEU A 256 -12.92 6.67 26.66
C LEU A 256 -14.42 6.96 26.66
N VAL A 257 -14.83 8.07 27.26
CA VAL A 257 -16.21 8.53 27.32
C VAL A 257 -16.34 9.74 26.40
N LEU A 258 -17.22 9.65 25.40
CA LEU A 258 -17.42 10.66 24.36
C LEU A 258 -18.62 11.56 24.71
N GLY A 259 -18.36 12.68 25.38
CA GLY A 259 -19.40 13.54 25.95
C GLY A 259 -20.12 12.88 27.13
N GLY A 260 -21.03 13.61 27.77
CA GLY A 260 -21.85 13.11 28.88
C GLY A 260 -22.12 14.15 29.96
N GLU A 261 -23.23 13.98 30.68
CA GLU A 261 -23.52 14.78 31.87
C GLU A 261 -22.47 14.48 32.96
N PRO A 262 -22.01 15.50 33.72
CA PRO A 262 -21.03 15.32 34.80
C PRO A 262 -21.42 14.23 35.80
N ASP A 263 -22.71 14.09 36.08
CA ASP A 263 -23.25 13.10 37.01
C ASP A 263 -23.05 11.66 36.50
N VAL A 264 -23.27 11.41 35.20
CA VAL A 264 -23.05 10.09 34.59
C VAL A 264 -21.57 9.73 34.57
N ILE A 265 -20.70 10.71 34.30
CA ILE A 265 -19.24 10.53 34.35
C ILE A 265 -18.80 10.17 35.78
N ALA A 266 -19.32 10.88 36.78
CA ALA A 266 -19.02 10.63 38.18
C ALA A 266 -19.49 9.24 38.62
N GLU A 267 -20.69 8.81 38.21
CA GLU A 267 -21.20 7.46 38.48
C GLU A 267 -20.32 6.38 37.84
N ILE A 268 -19.92 6.55 36.57
CA ILE A 268 -19.00 5.61 35.88
C ILE A 268 -17.65 5.55 36.61
N GLN A 269 -17.08 6.69 37.00
CA GLN A 269 -15.80 6.74 37.71
C GLN A 269 -15.89 6.09 39.09
N GLN A 270 -16.93 6.41 39.86
CA GLN A 270 -17.19 5.85 41.17
C GLN A 270 -17.36 4.33 41.09
N ALA A 271 -18.17 3.86 40.15
CA ALA A 271 -18.47 2.46 40.00
C ALA A 271 -17.33 1.65 39.36
N LEU A 272 -16.25 2.29 38.91
CA LEU A 272 -15.01 1.61 38.52
C LEU A 272 -13.94 1.60 39.62
N GLU A 273 -14.11 2.35 40.70
CA GLU A 273 -13.17 2.40 41.86
C GLU A 273 -11.68 2.52 41.45
N GLY A 274 -11.39 3.22 40.36
CA GLY A 274 -10.01 3.38 39.87
C GLY A 274 -9.38 2.12 39.22
N ALA A 275 -10.15 1.05 39.00
CA ALA A 275 -9.67 -0.17 38.33
C ALA A 275 -9.24 0.07 36.87
N GLN A 276 -9.72 1.15 36.25
CA GLN A 276 -9.37 1.61 34.90
C GLN A 276 -9.33 3.12 34.84
N THR A 277 -8.42 3.66 34.01
CA THR A 277 -8.41 5.09 33.71
C THR A 277 -9.62 5.46 32.86
N VAL A 278 -10.41 6.43 33.30
CA VAL A 278 -11.53 7.00 32.55
C VAL A 278 -11.09 8.32 31.95
N ARG A 279 -11.07 8.41 30.62
CA ARG A 279 -10.80 9.66 29.89
C ARG A 279 -12.11 10.18 29.32
N VAL A 280 -12.38 11.46 29.52
CA VAL A 280 -13.58 12.12 28.97
C VAL A 280 -13.12 13.07 27.87
N VAL A 281 -13.77 12.98 26.71
CA VAL A 281 -13.45 13.81 25.55
C VAL A 281 -14.75 14.42 25.01
N PRO A 282 -14.76 15.70 24.63
CA PRO A 282 -15.95 16.31 24.05
C PRO A 282 -16.35 15.60 22.74
N PRO A 283 -17.65 15.59 22.38
CA PRO A 283 -18.16 14.94 21.17
C PRO A 283 -17.82 15.74 19.90
N VAL A 284 -16.53 15.94 19.66
CA VAL A 284 -15.95 16.71 18.55
C VAL A 284 -14.81 15.91 17.91
N LEU A 285 -14.68 15.99 16.59
CA LEU A 285 -13.79 15.13 15.81
C LEU A 285 -12.30 15.28 16.16
N VAL A 286 -11.82 16.51 16.34
CA VAL A 286 -10.40 16.77 16.61
C VAL A 286 -9.96 16.20 17.96
N PRO A 287 -10.65 16.50 19.09
CA PRO A 287 -10.33 15.89 20.38
C PRO A 287 -10.46 14.36 20.41
N LEU A 288 -11.46 13.80 19.72
CA LEU A 288 -11.63 12.35 19.60
C LEU A 288 -10.43 11.72 18.88
N ARG A 289 -10.00 12.31 17.77
CA ARG A 289 -8.85 11.78 17.00
C ARG A 289 -7.56 11.85 17.83
N GLU A 290 -7.32 12.96 18.50
CA GLU A 290 -6.16 13.13 19.38
C GLU A 290 -6.16 12.11 20.51
N ALA A 291 -7.30 11.86 21.16
CA ALA A 291 -7.40 10.88 22.24
C ALA A 291 -7.18 9.43 21.76
N LEU A 292 -7.68 9.09 20.57
CA LEU A 292 -7.47 7.79 19.92
C LEU A 292 -6.01 7.59 19.48
N ASP A 293 -5.34 8.65 19.01
CA ASP A 293 -3.95 8.63 18.57
C ASP A 293 -2.97 8.58 19.76
N GLN A 294 -3.30 9.24 20.89
CA GLN A 294 -2.50 9.22 22.11
C GLN A 294 -2.50 7.84 22.79
N ALA A 295 -3.69 7.25 22.98
CA ALA A 295 -3.83 5.89 23.49
C ALA A 295 -5.18 5.31 23.04
N PRO A 296 -5.23 4.17 22.34
CA PRO A 296 -6.50 3.57 21.96
C PRO A 296 -7.24 3.08 23.22
N PRO A 297 -8.56 3.32 23.37
CA PRO A 297 -9.32 2.84 24.51
C PRO A 297 -9.67 1.36 24.38
N ARG A 298 -9.87 0.68 25.51
CA ARG A 298 -10.42 -0.69 25.55
C ARG A 298 -11.91 -0.72 25.23
N LEU A 299 -12.61 0.37 25.54
CA LEU A 299 -14.04 0.53 25.33
C LEU A 299 -14.34 2.02 25.17
N LEU A 300 -15.10 2.35 24.13
CA LEU A 300 -15.67 3.67 23.91
C LEU A 300 -17.10 3.69 24.45
N VAL A 301 -17.38 4.58 25.39
CA VAL A 301 -18.71 4.79 25.96
C VAL A 301 -19.26 6.10 25.43
N VAL A 302 -20.48 6.08 24.93
CA VAL A 302 -21.08 7.21 24.23
C VAL A 302 -22.48 7.46 24.76
N PRO A 303 -22.69 8.44 25.64
CA PRO A 303 -24.03 8.88 25.99
C PRO A 303 -24.70 9.50 24.76
N CYS A 304 -25.83 8.93 24.37
CA CYS A 304 -26.67 9.40 23.29
C CYS A 304 -27.71 10.35 23.87
N GLU A 305 -27.54 11.64 23.58
CA GLU A 305 -28.60 12.61 23.71
C GLU A 305 -29.73 12.17 22.75
N GLY A 306 -30.94 11.93 23.25
CA GLY A 306 -32.06 11.37 22.46
C GLY A 306 -32.59 12.28 21.34
N SER A 307 -31.81 13.29 20.91
CA SER A 307 -32.16 14.19 19.81
C SER A 307 -31.67 13.66 18.47
N VAL A 308 -32.42 13.93 17.40
CA VAL A 308 -32.06 13.53 16.02
C VAL A 308 -30.72 14.15 15.60
N GLU A 309 -30.47 15.41 15.96
CA GLU A 309 -29.21 16.10 15.67
C GLU A 309 -28.02 15.47 16.42
N GLY A 310 -28.22 15.11 17.69
CA GLY A 310 -27.25 14.37 18.51
C GLY A 310 -26.89 13.03 17.87
N CYS A 311 -27.88 12.25 17.43
CA CYS A 311 -27.68 10.98 16.74
C CYS A 311 -26.87 11.11 15.43
N HIS A 312 -27.14 12.12 14.60
CA HIS A 312 -26.39 12.36 13.35
C HIS A 312 -24.94 12.75 13.62
N ARG A 313 -24.72 13.61 14.63
CA ARG A 313 -23.37 14.01 15.07
C ARG A 313 -22.59 12.81 15.59
N LEU A 314 -23.23 11.98 16.42
CA LEU A 314 -22.66 10.74 16.96
C LEU A 314 -22.23 9.80 15.84
N ARG A 315 -23.13 9.51 14.90
CA ARG A 315 -22.85 8.63 13.76
C ARG A 315 -21.61 9.08 12.98
N SER A 316 -21.52 10.37 12.68
CA SER A 316 -20.38 10.95 11.95
C SER A 316 -19.05 10.78 12.70
N LEU A 317 -19.07 10.80 14.04
CA LEU A 317 -17.88 10.58 14.88
C LEU A 317 -17.51 9.09 14.96
N LEU A 318 -18.50 8.21 15.10
CA LEU A 318 -18.29 6.76 15.21
C LEU A 318 -17.79 6.13 13.92
N GLU A 319 -18.20 6.64 12.76
CA GLU A 319 -17.65 6.24 11.45
C GLU A 319 -16.14 6.50 11.32
N LYS A 320 -15.56 7.34 12.18
CA LYS A 320 -14.11 7.64 12.20
C LYS A 320 -13.36 6.85 13.28
N CYS A 321 -14.04 6.05 14.09
CA CYS A 321 -13.41 5.19 15.08
C CYS A 321 -12.76 3.95 14.42
N PRO A 322 -11.67 3.41 14.97
CA PRO A 322 -11.03 2.21 14.44
C PRO A 322 -11.98 1.00 14.49
N PRO A 323 -11.98 0.11 13.47
CA PRO A 323 -12.92 -1.01 13.35
C PRO A 323 -12.81 -2.09 14.44
N ARG A 324 -11.85 -1.95 15.37
CA ARG A 324 -11.56 -2.92 16.44
C ARG A 324 -11.86 -2.41 17.86
N CYS A 325 -12.34 -1.17 18.01
CA CYS A 325 -12.71 -0.64 19.31
C CYS A 325 -14.16 -1.04 19.65
N PRO A 326 -14.43 -1.73 20.77
CA PRO A 326 -15.79 -1.93 21.27
C PRO A 326 -16.44 -0.59 21.60
N ILE A 327 -17.69 -0.39 21.16
CA ILE A 327 -18.45 0.84 21.36
C ILE A 327 -19.73 0.49 22.11
N VAL A 328 -20.02 1.23 23.18
CA VAL A 328 -21.28 1.17 23.91
C VAL A 328 -21.94 2.52 23.85
N VAL A 329 -23.19 2.53 23.40
CA VAL A 329 -24.03 3.73 23.36
C VAL A 329 -24.99 3.66 24.54
N LEU A 330 -24.97 4.68 25.42
CA LEU A 330 -25.89 4.81 26.55
C LEU A 330 -27.07 5.66 26.11
N ALA A 331 -28.30 5.13 26.13
CA ALA A 331 -29.47 5.94 25.79
C ALA A 331 -29.76 6.98 26.90
N ALA A 332 -30.14 8.20 26.51
CA ALA A 332 -30.63 9.20 27.46
C ALA A 332 -31.91 8.71 28.17
N GLY A 333 -31.94 8.79 29.50
CA GLY A 333 -33.14 8.56 30.32
C GLY A 333 -33.15 7.34 31.26
N GLY A 334 -32.02 6.68 31.50
CA GLY A 334 -31.96 5.52 32.43
C GLY A 334 -32.07 5.92 33.90
N GLN A 335 -32.97 5.29 34.66
CA GLN A 335 -33.04 5.41 36.12
C GLN A 335 -31.66 5.11 36.75
N ARG A 336 -31.26 5.89 37.78
CA ARG A 336 -29.95 5.82 38.47
C ARG A 336 -29.51 4.42 38.95
N GLY A 337 -30.43 3.45 39.02
CA GLY A 337 -30.10 2.05 39.35
C GLY A 337 -29.37 1.27 38.24
N THR A 338 -29.58 1.63 36.97
CA THR A 338 -29.06 0.89 35.80
C THR A 338 -27.56 1.15 35.56
N VAL A 339 -27.05 2.30 35.97
CA VAL A 339 -25.63 2.69 35.79
C VAL A 339 -24.70 1.91 36.73
N ASN A 340 -25.11 1.70 37.98
CA ASN A 340 -24.33 0.90 38.95
C ASN A 340 -24.25 -0.58 38.55
N LEU A 341 -25.35 -1.16 38.07
CA LEU A 341 -25.39 -2.52 37.54
C LEU A 341 -24.50 -2.65 36.30
N PHE A 342 -24.62 -1.73 35.35
CA PHE A 342 -23.77 -1.68 34.15
C PHE A 342 -22.28 -1.56 34.49
N ALA A 343 -21.93 -0.74 35.48
CA ALA A 343 -20.53 -0.56 35.88
C ALA A 343 -19.96 -1.76 36.65
N GLN A 344 -20.73 -2.45 37.50
CA GLN A 344 -20.33 -3.72 38.10
C GLN A 344 -20.09 -4.80 37.04
N GLU A 345 -20.91 -4.82 36.00
CA GLU A 345 -20.81 -5.78 34.92
C GLU A 345 -19.67 -5.46 33.94
N ILE A 346 -19.39 -4.18 33.66
CA ILE A 346 -18.16 -3.74 32.98
C ILE A 346 -16.93 -4.13 33.80
N ARG A 347 -16.97 -3.95 35.13
CA ARG A 347 -15.87 -4.34 36.02
C ARG A 347 -15.61 -5.84 35.92
N ALA A 348 -16.64 -6.69 35.93
CA ALA A 348 -16.55 -8.14 35.73
C ALA A 348 -16.05 -8.53 34.32
N ALA A 349 -16.47 -7.78 33.29
CA ALA A 349 -16.02 -7.99 31.92
C ALA A 349 -14.52 -7.70 31.76
N LEU A 350 -14.05 -6.59 32.34
CA LEU A 350 -12.68 -6.11 32.22
C LEU A 350 -11.69 -6.89 33.10
N THR A 351 -12.12 -7.45 34.24
CA THR A 351 -11.30 -8.37 35.04
C THR A 351 -11.08 -9.71 34.32
N THR A 352 -12.04 -10.17 33.53
CA THR A 352 -11.91 -11.39 32.72
C THR A 352 -10.96 -11.20 31.53
N ASP A 353 -10.90 -9.99 30.96
CA ASP A 353 -9.97 -9.62 29.87
C ASP A 353 -8.51 -9.46 30.35
N ARG A 354 -8.26 -9.27 31.66
CA ARG A 354 -6.91 -9.22 32.25
C ARG A 354 -6.10 -10.52 32.04
N ALA A 355 -6.78 -11.64 31.77
CA ALA A 355 -6.14 -12.92 31.47
C ALA A 355 -5.80 -13.11 29.98
N GLY A 356 -6.16 -12.17 29.08
CA GLY A 356 -5.78 -12.20 27.66
C GLY A 356 -6.39 -13.34 26.83
N GLN A 357 -7.30 -14.15 27.38
CA GLN A 357 -7.70 -15.41 26.75
C GLN A 357 -8.96 -15.30 25.87
N HIS A 358 -9.86 -14.32 26.05
CA HIS A 358 -11.18 -14.38 25.37
C HIS A 358 -11.81 -13.02 24.96
N PRO A 359 -11.31 -12.34 23.90
CA PRO A 359 -11.89 -11.09 23.39
C PRO A 359 -13.33 -11.24 22.85
N LEU A 360 -13.71 -12.44 22.37
CA LEU A 360 -15.08 -12.74 21.95
C LEU A 360 -16.05 -12.89 23.13
N PHE A 361 -15.56 -13.36 24.28
CA PHE A 361 -16.35 -13.47 25.51
C PHE A 361 -16.68 -12.08 26.06
N PHE A 362 -15.70 -11.17 26.11
CA PHE A 362 -15.93 -9.78 26.48
C PHE A 362 -17.00 -9.11 25.60
N ARG A 363 -16.91 -9.26 24.26
CA ARG A 363 -17.92 -8.72 23.34
C ARG A 363 -19.31 -9.33 23.56
N ARG A 364 -19.39 -10.65 23.78
CA ARG A 364 -20.67 -11.35 24.05
C ARG A 364 -21.26 -10.98 25.40
N LEU A 365 -20.43 -10.81 26.42
CA LEU A 365 -20.83 -10.38 27.74
C LEU A 365 -21.39 -8.95 27.67
N VAL A 366 -20.63 -8.00 27.11
CA VAL A 366 -21.11 -6.62 26.88
C VAL A 366 -22.42 -6.60 26.08
N THR A 367 -22.56 -7.42 25.04
CA THR A 367 -23.81 -7.53 24.25
C THR A 367 -24.96 -8.15 25.06
N GLY A 368 -24.68 -9.12 25.92
CA GLY A 368 -25.66 -9.75 26.80
C GLY A 368 -26.17 -8.82 27.91
N LEU A 369 -25.29 -7.98 28.45
CA LEU A 369 -25.63 -6.97 29.46
C LEU A 369 -26.51 -5.87 28.87
N ILE A 370 -26.19 -5.43 27.64
CA ILE A 370 -27.03 -4.51 26.86
C ILE A 370 -28.43 -5.09 26.65
N ARG A 371 -28.56 -6.38 26.32
CA ARG A 371 -29.87 -7.02 26.13
C ARG A 371 -30.65 -7.18 27.43
N ARG A 372 -29.96 -7.42 28.54
CA ARG A 372 -30.59 -7.72 29.84
C ARG A 372 -31.12 -6.48 30.54
N HIS A 373 -30.46 -5.34 30.42
CA HIS A 373 -30.85 -4.10 31.07
C HIS A 373 -31.77 -3.21 30.23
N TRP A 374 -32.10 -3.64 29.01
CA TRP A 374 -32.81 -2.81 28.04
C TRP A 374 -33.89 -3.56 27.24
N GLN A 375 -34.45 -4.65 27.80
CA GLN A 375 -35.80 -5.07 27.38
C GLN A 375 -36.80 -4.06 27.91
N ASP A 376 -37.37 -3.28 26.99
CA ASP A 376 -38.55 -2.48 27.24
C ASP A 376 -39.72 -3.43 27.59
N PRO A 377 -40.40 -3.30 28.75
CA PRO A 377 -41.60 -4.10 29.03
C PRO A 377 -42.76 -3.76 28.08
N GLU A 378 -42.69 -2.65 27.35
CA GLU A 378 -43.74 -2.18 26.43
C GLU A 378 -43.20 -1.74 25.06
N ALA A 379 -42.50 -2.63 24.36
CA ALA A 379 -42.31 -2.49 22.92
C ALA A 379 -42.91 -3.74 22.21
N PRO A 380 -43.67 -3.57 21.10
CA PRO A 380 -44.27 -4.69 20.38
C PRO A 380 -43.24 -5.67 19.80
#